data_AF-A0A952FIC9-F1
#
_entry.id   AF-A0A952FIC9-F1
#
_cell.length_a   1.000
_cell.length_b   1.000
_cell.length_c   1.000
_cell.angle_alpha   90.00
_cell.angle_beta   90.00
_cell.angle_gamma   90.00
#
_symmetry.space_group_name_H-M   'P 1'
#
loop_
_entity.id
_entity.type
_entity.pdbx_description
1 polymer ?
#
loop_
_entity_poly.entity_id
_entity_poly.type
_entity_poly.pdbx_seq_one_letter_code
_entity_poly.pdbx_strand_id
1 'polypeptide(L)'
;MWRRLKPSERNLRAWQIGLLVFILIGWHLVSRDQKIAFFLGEPIKVAGRVWSWFMPFGFGPSGLFPDGLSGNADIYLHLGTTLLETVLAFGIGTALGLACGLWLALAPTASAILDHYIKAANSMPRVILAPIFSLWLGLGIWSKVALAVTLVFFIVFFNVYQGVKEVSPVVLANAR
;
A
#
# COMPACT_ATOMS: atom_id res chain seq x y z
N MET A 1 -32.87 21.76 27.78
CA MET A 1 -31.55 21.08 27.77
C MET A 1 -31.45 19.92 26.77
N TRP A 2 -32.48 19.08 26.63
CA TRP A 2 -32.49 17.87 25.79
C TRP A 2 -32.43 18.07 24.25
N ARG A 3 -32.83 19.24 23.74
CA ARG A 3 -32.72 19.56 22.29
C ARG A 3 -31.28 19.75 21.80
N ARG A 4 -30.31 20.00 22.70
CA ARG A 4 -28.87 20.12 22.35
C ARG A 4 -28.15 18.76 22.28
N LEU A 5 -28.68 17.74 22.96
CA LEU A 5 -28.16 16.37 22.95
C LEU A 5 -28.67 15.54 21.77
N LYS A 6 -29.79 15.93 21.13
CA LYS A 6 -30.26 15.26 19.92
C LYS A 6 -29.31 15.56 18.75
N PRO A 7 -28.79 14.53 18.05
CA PRO A 7 -27.98 14.74 16.86
C PRO A 7 -28.85 15.42 15.79
N SER A 8 -28.55 16.68 15.52
CA SER A 8 -29.03 17.45 14.37
C SER A 8 -27.83 17.66 13.46
N GLU A 9 -28.02 17.75 12.14
CA GLU A 9 -26.93 17.95 11.17
C GLU A 9 -25.99 19.13 11.53
N ARG A 10 -26.50 20.17 12.19
CA ARG A 10 -25.68 21.29 12.70
C ARG A 10 -24.90 20.98 13.98
N ASN A 11 -25.44 20.14 14.88
CA ASN A 11 -24.79 19.79 16.16
C ASN A 11 -23.81 18.62 16.02
N LEU A 12 -23.96 17.77 15.00
CA LEU A 12 -23.11 16.60 14.75
C LEU A 12 -21.63 16.97 14.62
N ARG A 13 -21.30 18.04 13.88
CA ARG A 13 -19.92 18.52 13.74
C ARG A 13 -19.32 18.98 15.08
N ALA A 14 -20.13 19.63 15.91
CA ALA A 14 -19.69 20.07 17.24
C ALA A 14 -19.40 18.86 18.16
N TRP A 15 -20.24 17.82 18.12
CA TRP A 15 -19.99 16.58 18.83
C TRP A 15 -18.76 15.84 18.31
N GLN A 16 -18.54 15.80 17.00
CA GLN A 16 -17.35 15.19 16.38
C GLN A 16 -16.05 15.91 16.77
N ILE A 17 -16.04 17.25 16.69
CA ILE A 17 -14.89 18.06 17.12
C ILE A 17 -14.66 17.89 18.62
N GLY A 18 -15.73 17.92 19.42
CA GLY A 18 -15.65 17.71 20.87
C GLY A 18 -15.05 16.34 21.23
N LEU A 19 -15.49 15.28 20.56
CA LEU A 19 -14.93 13.93 20.73
C LEU A 19 -13.46 13.87 20.31
N LEU A 20 -13.11 14.46 19.17
CA LEU A 20 -11.73 14.52 18.70
C LEU A 20 -10.83 15.22 19.71
N VAL A 21 -11.25 16.39 20.19
CA VAL A 21 -10.50 17.16 21.20
C VAL A 21 -10.38 16.36 22.50
N PHE A 22 -11.46 15.70 22.94
CA PHE A 22 -11.42 14.84 24.12
C PHE A 22 -10.40 13.71 23.98
N ILE A 23 -10.37 13.03 22.82
CA ILE A 23 -9.39 11.97 22.53
C ILE A 23 -7.97 12.54 22.50
N LEU A 24 -7.73 13.68 21.84
CA LEU A 24 -6.41 14.29 21.76
C LEU A 24 -5.89 14.75 23.13
N ILE A 25 -6.76 15.30 23.97
CA ILE A 25 -6.41 15.67 25.34
C ILE A 25 -6.09 14.40 26.15
N GLY A 26 -6.95 13.38 26.07
CA GLY A 26 -6.72 12.10 26.74
C GLY A 26 -5.38 11.48 26.34
N TRP A 27 -5.09 11.44 25.03
CA TRP A 27 -3.82 10.96 24.51
C TRP A 27 -2.64 11.81 24.99
N HIS A 28 -2.74 13.13 24.95
CA HIS A 28 -1.67 14.02 25.44
C HIS A 28 -1.40 13.83 26.93
N LEU A 29 -2.45 13.68 27.75
CA LEU A 29 -2.34 13.45 29.19
C LEU A 29 -1.68 12.10 29.49
N VAL A 30 -2.07 11.05 28.77
CA VAL A 30 -1.52 9.69 28.91
C VAL A 30 -0.06 9.66 28.45
N SER A 31 0.28 10.34 27.36
CA SER A 31 1.64 10.46 26.85
C SER A 31 2.53 11.46 27.62
N ARG A 32 2.10 11.95 28.80
CA ARG A 32 3.02 12.68 29.72
C ARG A 32 4.03 11.75 30.37
N ASP A 33 3.67 10.49 30.56
CA ASP A 33 4.61 9.46 31.01
C ASP A 33 5.52 9.08 29.83
N GLN A 34 6.85 9.20 30.01
CA GLN A 34 7.84 8.88 28.98
C GLN A 34 7.76 7.44 28.48
N LYS A 35 7.38 6.48 29.35
CA LYS A 35 7.23 5.08 28.93
C LYS A 35 6.09 4.93 27.95
N ILE A 36 4.98 5.62 28.19
CA ILE A 36 3.81 5.57 27.33
C ILE A 36 4.04 6.38 26.05
N ALA A 37 4.70 7.54 26.17
CA ALA A 37 5.11 8.37 25.04
C ALA A 37 6.01 7.63 24.06
N PHE A 38 6.88 6.73 24.54
CA PHE A 38 7.73 5.91 23.67
C PHE A 38 6.92 4.98 22.75
N PHE A 39 5.87 4.34 23.26
CA PHE A 39 5.05 3.41 22.47
C PHE A 39 3.97 4.10 21.64
N LEU A 40 3.28 5.10 22.23
CA LEU A 40 2.13 5.75 21.60
C LEU A 40 2.50 7.04 20.87
N GLY A 41 3.68 7.60 21.10
CA GLY A 41 4.06 8.92 20.63
C GLY A 41 3.36 10.05 21.40
N GLU A 42 3.91 11.26 21.25
CA GLU A 42 3.28 12.49 21.72
C GLU A 42 2.49 13.14 20.58
N PRO A 43 1.19 13.48 20.78
CA PRO A 43 0.35 14.01 19.71
C PRO A 43 0.92 15.25 19.03
N ILE A 44 1.57 16.13 19.80
CA ILE A 44 2.16 17.38 19.31
C ILE A 44 3.38 17.08 18.41
N LYS A 45 4.25 16.15 18.82
CA LYS A 45 5.42 15.74 18.02
C LYS A 45 5.00 14.98 16.76
N VAL A 46 3.95 14.14 16.86
CA VAL A 46 3.37 13.45 15.69
C VAL A 46 2.82 14.48 14.71
N ALA A 47 2.07 15.49 15.16
CA ALA A 47 1.58 16.56 14.30
C ALA A 47 2.74 17.33 13.64
N GLY A 48 3.81 17.62 14.38
CA GLY A 48 5.02 18.24 13.81
C GLY A 48 5.72 17.35 12.77
N ARG A 49 5.79 16.04 13.01
CA ARG A 49 6.33 15.08 12.05
C ARG A 49 5.50 15.02 10.77
N VAL A 50 4.18 15.01 10.90
CA VAL A 50 3.24 15.08 9.75
C VAL A 50 3.46 16.39 8.99
N TRP A 51 3.61 17.52 9.66
CA TRP A 51 3.95 18.79 9.01
C TRP A 51 5.23 18.68 8.18
N SER A 52 6.30 18.12 8.77
CA SER A 52 7.60 17.98 8.08
C SER A 52 7.54 17.13 6.81
N TRP A 53 6.61 16.16 6.76
CA TRP A 53 6.41 15.31 5.60
C TRP A 53 5.76 16.03 4.43
N PHE A 54 4.82 16.96 4.68
CA PHE A 54 3.99 17.57 3.63
C PHE A 54 4.40 18.99 3.26
N MET A 55 4.91 19.77 4.21
CA MET A 55 5.16 21.19 4.02
C MET A 55 6.63 21.43 3.65
N PRO A 56 6.92 22.29 2.67
CA PRO A 56 8.29 22.64 2.26
C PRO A 56 8.89 23.79 3.09
N PHE A 57 8.19 24.25 4.12
CA PHE A 57 8.63 25.33 4.99
C PHE A 57 8.49 24.93 6.46
N GLY A 58 9.51 25.33 7.23
CA GLY A 58 9.60 25.09 8.65
C GLY A 58 9.44 26.38 9.47
N PHE A 59 9.26 26.21 10.77
CA PHE A 59 9.27 27.31 11.74
C PHE A 59 10.45 27.12 12.70
N GLY A 60 11.03 28.23 13.17
CA GLY A 60 12.09 28.20 14.17
C GLY A 60 11.63 27.66 15.53
N PRO A 61 12.54 27.59 16.53
CA PRO A 61 12.21 27.21 17.89
C PRO A 61 10.99 27.96 18.43
N SER A 62 10.04 27.22 19.00
CA SER A 62 8.81 27.75 19.58
C SER A 62 8.51 27.07 20.90
N GLY A 63 7.60 27.64 21.71
CA GLY A 63 7.22 27.06 23.00
C GLY A 63 6.63 25.64 22.91
N LEU A 64 6.12 25.25 21.74
CA LEU A 64 5.62 23.90 21.47
C LEU A 64 6.67 22.97 20.83
N PHE A 65 7.64 23.53 20.10
CA PHE A 65 8.71 22.82 19.41
C PHE A 65 10.06 23.47 19.73
N PRO A 66 10.73 23.07 20.82
CA PRO A 66 12.01 23.67 21.23
C PRO A 66 13.12 23.52 20.19
N ASP A 67 13.13 22.41 19.46
CA ASP A 67 14.12 22.12 18.40
C ASP A 67 13.73 22.72 17.04
N GLY A 68 12.61 23.45 16.97
CA GLY A 68 12.02 23.95 15.72
C GLY A 68 11.19 22.90 14.98
N LEU A 69 10.46 23.34 13.97
CA LEU A 69 9.63 22.51 13.11
C LEU A 69 10.22 22.50 11.71
N SER A 70 10.73 21.36 11.23
CA SER A 70 11.23 21.23 9.87
C SER A 70 10.07 21.11 8.86
N GLY A 71 10.32 21.54 7.64
CA GLY A 71 9.42 21.40 6.50
C GLY A 71 10.19 20.88 5.30
N ASN A 72 10.46 19.57 5.27
CA ASN A 72 11.31 18.98 4.23
C ASN A 72 10.51 18.53 3.00
N ALA A 73 9.19 18.36 3.15
CA ALA A 73 8.31 17.81 2.11
C ALA A 73 8.76 16.42 1.60
N ASP A 74 9.39 15.61 2.47
CA ASP A 74 10.02 14.32 2.13
C ASP A 74 9.03 13.31 1.51
N ILE A 75 7.72 13.46 1.79
CA ILE A 75 6.70 12.51 1.32
C ILE A 75 6.63 12.45 -0.20
N TYR A 76 6.86 13.56 -0.91
CA TYR A 76 6.72 13.60 -2.36
C TYR A 76 7.80 12.77 -3.05
N LEU A 77 9.01 12.75 -2.49
CA LEU A 77 10.09 11.90 -3.00
C LEU A 77 9.74 10.42 -2.82
N HIS A 78 9.33 10.02 -1.61
CA HIS A 78 8.94 8.64 -1.32
C HIS A 78 7.71 8.19 -2.14
N LEU A 79 6.74 9.08 -2.33
CA LEU A 79 5.58 8.85 -3.18
C LEU A 79 6.01 8.65 -4.63
N GLY A 80 6.89 9.51 -5.16
CA GLY A 80 7.44 9.38 -6.50
C GLY A 80 8.17 8.05 -6.71
N THR A 81 9.01 7.64 -5.75
CA THR A 81 9.68 6.33 -5.77
C THR A 81 8.66 5.18 -5.77
N THR A 82 7.64 5.24 -4.91
CA THR A 82 6.60 4.18 -4.82
C THR A 82 5.79 4.09 -6.12
N LEU A 83 5.45 5.22 -6.72
CA LEU A 83 4.75 5.26 -8.01
C LEU A 83 5.61 4.67 -9.13
N LEU A 84 6.90 5.01 -9.17
CA LEU A 84 7.84 4.44 -10.14
C LEU A 84 7.95 2.91 -9.97
N GLU A 85 8.13 2.44 -8.73
CA GLU A 85 8.15 1.01 -8.41
C GLU A 85 6.88 0.31 -8.89
N THR A 86 5.72 0.94 -8.66
CA THR A 86 4.41 0.43 -9.07
C THR A 86 4.28 0.33 -10.58
N VAL A 87 4.66 1.38 -11.32
CA VAL A 87 4.59 1.40 -12.79
C VAL A 87 5.51 0.35 -13.41
N LEU A 88 6.74 0.24 -12.91
CA LEU A 88 7.70 -0.77 -13.38
C LEU A 88 7.17 -2.18 -13.12
N ALA A 89 6.70 -2.45 -11.90
CA ALA A 89 6.17 -3.75 -11.54
C ALA A 89 4.91 -4.10 -12.32
N PHE A 90 4.02 -3.13 -12.54
CA PHE A 90 2.83 -3.30 -13.35
C PHE A 90 3.19 -3.64 -14.80
N GLY A 91 4.10 -2.89 -15.43
CA GLY A 91 4.52 -3.13 -16.81
C GLY A 91 5.16 -4.51 -16.99
N ILE A 92 6.16 -4.83 -16.15
CA ILE A 92 6.89 -6.10 -16.23
C ILE A 92 5.96 -7.28 -15.88
N GLY A 93 5.22 -7.19 -14.78
CA GLY A 93 4.32 -8.24 -14.33
C GLY A 93 3.19 -8.51 -15.31
N THR A 94 2.61 -7.46 -15.91
CA THR A 94 1.55 -7.62 -16.92
C THR A 94 2.08 -8.25 -18.20
N ALA A 95 3.23 -7.80 -18.70
CA ALA A 95 3.82 -8.36 -19.91
C ALA A 95 4.14 -9.86 -19.74
N LEU A 96 4.77 -10.22 -18.61
CA LEU A 96 5.09 -11.61 -18.29
C LEU A 96 3.82 -12.45 -18.06
N GLY A 97 2.86 -11.93 -17.28
CA GLY A 97 1.61 -12.63 -16.97
C GLY A 97 0.78 -12.88 -18.22
N LEU A 98 0.70 -11.91 -19.13
CA LEU A 98 0.02 -12.03 -20.42
C LEU A 98 0.70 -13.07 -21.30
N ALA A 99 2.02 -12.97 -21.48
CA ALA A 99 2.77 -13.90 -22.34
C ALA A 99 2.67 -15.34 -21.83
N CYS A 100 2.95 -15.56 -20.54
CA CYS A 100 2.88 -16.89 -19.94
C CYS A 100 1.44 -17.42 -19.88
N GLY A 101 0.47 -16.59 -19.50
CA GLY A 101 -0.94 -16.97 -19.37
C GLY A 101 -1.52 -17.40 -20.71
N LEU A 102 -1.26 -16.62 -21.76
CA LEU A 102 -1.70 -16.95 -23.13
C LEU A 102 -1.02 -18.22 -23.65
N TRP A 103 0.30 -18.33 -23.49
CA TRP A 103 1.04 -19.52 -23.93
C TRP A 103 0.53 -20.80 -23.25
N LEU A 104 0.35 -20.78 -21.93
CA LEU A 104 -0.17 -21.93 -21.18
C LEU A 104 -1.64 -22.24 -21.50
N ALA A 105 -2.46 -21.24 -21.78
CA ALA A 105 -3.84 -21.47 -22.19
C ALA A 105 -3.92 -22.20 -23.54
N LEU A 106 -3.00 -21.90 -24.46
CA LEU A 106 -2.92 -22.50 -25.79
C LEU A 106 -2.19 -23.86 -25.84
N ALA A 107 -1.51 -24.26 -24.76
CA ALA A 107 -0.73 -25.50 -24.68
C ALA A 107 -1.31 -26.49 -23.64
N PRO A 108 -2.26 -27.37 -23.99
CA PRO A 108 -2.97 -28.24 -23.05
C PRO A 108 -2.07 -29.17 -22.23
N THR A 109 -1.02 -29.73 -22.85
CA THR A 109 -0.05 -30.61 -22.18
C THR A 109 0.80 -29.86 -21.16
N ALA A 110 1.37 -28.72 -21.54
CA ALA A 110 2.14 -27.87 -20.65
C ALA A 110 1.26 -27.37 -19.49
N SER A 111 0.02 -26.99 -19.78
CA SER A 111 -0.97 -26.61 -18.78
C SER A 111 -1.24 -27.74 -17.78
N ALA A 112 -1.43 -28.97 -18.23
CA ALA A 112 -1.71 -30.10 -17.33
C ALA A 112 -0.53 -30.40 -16.40
N ILE A 113 0.70 -30.24 -16.88
CA ILE A 113 1.92 -30.49 -16.10
C ILE A 113 2.18 -29.35 -15.10
N LEU A 114 2.06 -28.09 -15.56
CA LEU A 114 2.48 -26.93 -14.78
C LEU A 114 1.41 -26.39 -13.82
N ASP A 115 0.14 -26.76 -13.97
CA ASP A 115 -0.98 -26.23 -13.16
C ASP A 115 -0.72 -26.35 -11.64
N HIS A 116 -0.26 -27.52 -11.17
CA HIS A 116 0.01 -27.73 -9.75
C HIS A 116 1.16 -26.83 -9.24
N TYR A 117 2.24 -26.71 -10.03
CA TYR A 117 3.40 -25.89 -9.66
C TYR A 117 3.09 -24.39 -9.67
N ILE A 118 2.30 -23.91 -10.63
CA ILE A 118 1.89 -22.51 -10.73
C ILE A 118 1.00 -22.13 -9.54
N LYS A 119 0.05 -22.99 -9.18
CA LYS A 119 -0.79 -22.80 -7.99
C LYS A 119 0.03 -22.81 -6.70
N ALA A 120 0.98 -23.73 -6.58
CA ALA A 120 1.90 -23.77 -5.44
C ALA A 120 2.74 -22.47 -5.34
N ALA A 121 3.30 -22.00 -6.46
CA ALA A 121 4.07 -20.75 -6.49
C ALA A 121 3.22 -19.53 -6.09
N ASN A 122 1.97 -19.44 -6.58
CA ASN A 122 1.05 -18.36 -6.19
C ASN A 122 0.62 -18.42 -4.71
N SER A 123 0.62 -19.60 -4.10
CA SER A 123 0.26 -19.78 -2.69
C SER A 123 1.35 -19.31 -1.71
N MET A 124 2.57 -19.05 -2.20
CA MET A 124 3.67 -18.62 -1.34
C MET A 124 3.36 -17.29 -0.65
N PRO A 125 3.55 -17.18 0.68
CA PRO A 125 3.42 -15.91 1.38
C PRO A 125 4.45 -14.91 0.87
N ARG A 126 3.98 -13.80 0.29
CA ARG A 126 4.85 -12.77 -0.32
C ARG A 126 5.81 -12.14 0.69
N VAL A 127 5.44 -12.12 1.98
CA VAL A 127 6.29 -11.63 3.08
C VAL A 127 7.64 -12.36 3.16
N ILE A 128 7.70 -13.63 2.73
CA ILE A 128 8.93 -14.45 2.73
C ILE A 128 9.86 -14.02 1.58
N LEU A 129 9.31 -13.52 0.48
CA LEU A 129 10.09 -13.14 -0.70
C LEU A 129 10.84 -11.81 -0.51
N ALA A 130 10.29 -10.89 0.29
CA ALA A 130 10.89 -9.58 0.55
C ALA A 130 12.36 -9.67 1.02
N PRO A 131 12.73 -10.45 2.06
CA PRO A 131 14.13 -10.58 2.47
C PRO A 131 15.01 -11.28 1.44
N ILE A 132 14.47 -12.25 0.68
CA ILE A 132 15.22 -12.97 -0.37
C ILE A 132 15.59 -12.00 -1.50
N PHE A 133 14.62 -11.23 -2.00
CA PHE A 133 14.88 -10.22 -3.02
C PHE A 133 15.75 -9.09 -2.51
N SER A 134 15.63 -8.72 -1.24
CA SER A 134 16.54 -7.75 -0.63
C SER A 134 17.99 -8.26 -0.56
N LEU A 135 18.20 -9.56 -0.37
CA LEU A 135 19.52 -10.17 -0.37
C LEU A 135 20.12 -10.25 -1.79
N TRP A 136 19.31 -10.63 -2.78
CA TRP A 136 19.79 -10.83 -4.15
C TRP A 136 19.93 -9.53 -4.95
N LEU A 137 18.98 -8.61 -4.79
CA LEU A 137 18.86 -7.37 -5.58
C LEU A 137 19.26 -6.12 -4.77
N GLY A 138 19.56 -6.28 -3.48
CA GLY A 138 19.91 -5.22 -2.56
C GLY A 138 18.72 -4.44 -1.99
N LEU A 139 19.01 -3.42 -1.18
CA LEU A 139 18.02 -2.57 -0.50
C LEU A 139 17.41 -1.47 -1.39
N GLY A 140 17.73 -1.49 -2.69
CA GLY A 140 17.31 -0.47 -3.65
C GLY A 140 15.86 -0.61 -4.13
N ILE A 141 15.60 0.00 -5.29
CA ILE A 141 14.29 -0.03 -5.95
C ILE A 141 13.94 -1.44 -6.47
N TRP A 142 14.94 -2.18 -6.97
CA TRP A 142 14.74 -3.44 -7.68
C TRP A 142 14.18 -4.57 -6.81
N SER A 143 14.49 -4.61 -5.51
CA SER A 143 13.93 -5.62 -4.60
C SER A 143 12.43 -5.43 -4.38
N LYS A 144 11.97 -4.18 -4.28
CA LYS A 144 10.55 -3.84 -4.13
C LYS A 144 9.79 -4.04 -5.44
N VAL A 145 10.40 -3.67 -6.57
CA VAL A 145 9.85 -3.95 -7.91
C VAL A 145 9.68 -5.45 -8.10
N ALA A 146 10.71 -6.27 -7.84
CA ALA A 146 10.62 -7.72 -7.98
C ALA A 146 9.50 -8.32 -7.12
N LEU A 147 9.36 -7.87 -5.87
CA LEU A 147 8.27 -8.27 -4.99
C LEU A 147 6.90 -7.96 -5.60
N ALA A 148 6.69 -6.72 -6.07
CA ALA A 148 5.44 -6.30 -6.69
C ALA A 148 5.16 -7.01 -8.02
N VAL A 149 6.19 -7.30 -8.82
CA VAL A 149 6.07 -8.07 -10.08
C VAL A 149 5.45 -9.44 -9.81
N THR A 150 5.84 -10.14 -8.73
CA THR A 150 5.25 -11.45 -8.42
C THR A 150 3.74 -11.40 -8.25
N LEU A 151 3.23 -10.35 -7.60
CA LEU A 151 1.79 -10.15 -7.39
C LEU A 151 1.07 -9.89 -8.71
N VAL A 152 1.55 -8.90 -9.48
CA VAL A 152 0.93 -8.52 -10.75
C VAL A 152 0.97 -9.68 -11.74
N PHE A 153 2.11 -10.38 -11.82
CA PHE A 153 2.29 -11.55 -12.67
C PHE A 153 1.18 -12.57 -12.47
N PHE A 154 0.94 -13.04 -11.24
CA PHE A 154 -0.07 -14.07 -11.00
C PHE A 154 -1.50 -13.58 -11.24
N ILE A 155 -1.82 -12.33 -10.88
CA ILE A 155 -3.14 -11.76 -11.15
C ILE A 155 -3.42 -11.75 -12.65
N VAL A 156 -2.50 -11.19 -13.45
CA VAL A 156 -2.66 -11.11 -14.91
C VAL A 156 -2.63 -12.48 -15.54
N PHE A 157 -1.70 -13.34 -15.11
CA PHE A 157 -1.57 -14.72 -15.59
C PHE A 157 -2.90 -15.48 -15.45
N PHE A 158 -3.51 -15.52 -14.27
CA PHE A 158 -4.73 -16.28 -14.07
C PHE A 158 -5.92 -15.68 -14.82
N ASN A 159 -6.03 -14.36 -14.87
CA ASN A 159 -7.08 -13.68 -15.63
C ASN A 159 -7.00 -14.02 -17.14
N VAL A 160 -5.79 -13.96 -17.72
CA VAL A 160 -5.58 -14.27 -19.13
C VAL A 160 -5.81 -15.76 -19.38
N TYR A 161 -5.22 -16.62 -18.53
CA TYR A 161 -5.31 -18.07 -18.69
C TYR A 161 -6.76 -18.57 -18.62
N GLN A 162 -7.55 -18.10 -17.65
CA GLN A 162 -8.97 -18.45 -17.53
C GLN A 162 -9.78 -17.81 -18.66
N GLY A 163 -9.57 -16.53 -18.94
CA GLY A 163 -10.28 -15.80 -19.99
C GLY A 163 -10.16 -16.45 -21.36
N VAL A 164 -8.98 -16.98 -21.72
CA VAL A 164 -8.77 -17.71 -22.98
C VAL A 164 -9.48 -19.06 -22.99
N LYS A 165 -9.50 -19.78 -21.86
CA LYS A 165 -10.14 -21.10 -21.75
C LYS A 165 -11.67 -21.05 -21.71
N GLU A 166 -12.24 -19.92 -21.28
CA GLU A 166 -13.69 -19.71 -21.20
C GLU A 166 -14.30 -19.24 -22.53
N VAL A 167 -13.50 -18.95 -23.55
CA VAL A 167 -14.01 -18.56 -24.88
C VAL A 167 -14.82 -19.71 -25.48
N SER A 168 -16.04 -19.40 -25.94
CA SER A 168 -16.92 -20.38 -26.57
C SER A 168 -16.25 -21.04 -27.79
N PRO A 169 -16.25 -22.38 -27.88
CA PRO A 169 -15.76 -23.08 -29.06
C PRO A 169 -16.45 -22.66 -30.35
N VAL A 170 -17.72 -22.23 -30.28
CA VAL A 170 -18.49 -21.75 -31.44
C VAL A 170 -17.90 -20.45 -31.98
N VAL A 171 -17.49 -19.53 -31.11
CA VAL A 171 -16.85 -18.26 -31.52
C VAL A 171 -15.49 -18.53 -32.15
N LEU A 172 -14.71 -19.44 -31.56
CA LEU A 172 -13.42 -19.87 -32.12
C LEU A 172 -13.56 -20.54 -33.49
N ALA A 173 -14.59 -21.36 -33.68
CA ALA A 173 -14.85 -22.04 -34.95
C ALA A 173 -15.28 -21.07 -36.07
N ASN A 174 -16.04 -20.03 -35.73
CA ASN A 174 -16.48 -19.01 -36.70
C ASN A 174 -15.37 -18.00 -37.08
N ALA A 175 -14.29 -17.93 -36.31
CA ALA A 175 -13.17 -17.03 -36.57
C ALA A 175 -12.03 -17.66 -37.41
N ARG A 176 -12.07 -18.99 -37.62
CA ARG A 176 -11.15 -19.73 -38.51
C ARG A 176 -11.68 -19.74 -39.93
#